data_AF-A0A922WT02-F1
#
_entry.id   AF-A0A922WT02-F1
#
_cell.length_a   1.000
_cell.length_b   1.000
_cell.length_c   1.000
_cell.angle_alpha   90.00
_cell.angle_beta   90.00
_cell.angle_gamma   90.00
#
_symmetry.space_group_name_H-M   'P 1'
#
loop_
_entity.id
_entity.type
_entity.pdbx_description
1 polymer ?
#
loop_
_entity_poly.entity_id
_entity_poly.type
_entity_poly.pdbx_seq_one_letter_code
_entity_poly.pdbx_strand_id
1 'polypeptide(L)'
;MTGVWAKWTAGLARRPQLVRVLAVLALAALYPASGAIGNGTFEGVATCAGSTCHGRAEGNGAVVRQDEIATWQEPSSPSGAHSRAYAVLGGRRGQQIATSLGLGNAQSAPACLGCHSTYAPSAQRGAKFTLTDGVGCESCHGASGGSWLAEHYALPATHASNIAAGLTPLDNPKVRA
;
A
#
# COMPACT_ATOMS: atom_id res chain seq x y z
N MET A 1 -36.71 -8.25 -48.06
CA MET A 1 -36.13 -8.11 -46.71
C MET A 1 -35.43 -6.74 -46.54
N THR A 2 -36.10 -5.61 -46.79
CA THR A 2 -35.43 -4.28 -46.82
C THR A 2 -36.17 -3.15 -46.09
N GLY A 3 -37.39 -3.38 -45.58
CA GLY A 3 -38.23 -2.32 -44.99
C GLY A 3 -38.11 -2.13 -43.47
N VAL A 4 -37.58 -3.12 -42.74
CA VAL A 4 -37.51 -3.06 -41.27
C VAL A 4 -36.31 -2.23 -40.82
N TRP A 5 -35.14 -2.44 -41.42
CA TRP A 5 -33.89 -1.75 -41.05
C TRP A 5 -33.93 -0.24 -41.30
N ALA A 6 -34.64 0.22 -42.34
CA ALA A 6 -34.78 1.65 -42.65
C ALA A 6 -35.63 2.44 -41.64
N LYS A 7 -36.57 1.78 -40.95
CA LYS A 7 -37.40 2.42 -39.92
C LYS A 7 -36.63 2.61 -38.60
N TRP A 8 -35.68 1.72 -38.29
CA TRP A 8 -34.84 1.84 -37.10
C TRP A 8 -33.80 2.96 -37.23
N THR A 9 -33.23 3.18 -38.42
CA THR A 9 -32.24 4.25 -38.65
C THR A 9 -32.87 5.65 -38.64
N ALA A 10 -34.12 5.79 -39.11
CA ALA A 10 -34.82 7.09 -39.11
C ALA A 10 -35.26 7.58 -37.72
N GLY A 11 -35.42 6.68 -36.73
CA GLY A 11 -35.78 7.02 -35.35
C GLY A 11 -34.62 7.62 -34.56
N LEU A 12 -33.41 7.08 -34.73
CA LEU A 12 -32.20 7.57 -34.08
C LEU A 12 -31.82 9.00 -34.52
N ALA A 13 -32.10 9.36 -35.78
CA ALA A 13 -31.79 10.67 -36.34
C ALA A 13 -32.66 11.82 -35.77
N ARG A 14 -33.81 11.52 -35.14
CA ARG A 14 -34.75 12.56 -34.65
C ARG A 14 -34.50 13.04 -33.23
N ARG A 15 -33.63 12.37 -32.46
CA ARG A 15 -33.35 12.74 -31.06
C ARG A 15 -31.88 12.56 -30.72
N PRO A 16 -30.97 13.33 -31.34
CA PRO A 16 -29.52 13.22 -31.12
C PRO A 16 -29.15 13.46 -29.64
N GLN A 17 -29.98 14.18 -28.90
CA GLN A 17 -29.78 14.38 -27.46
C GLN A 17 -30.03 13.12 -26.64
N LEU A 18 -31.00 12.27 -26.99
CA LEU A 18 -31.20 11.00 -26.28
C LEU A 18 -30.06 10.02 -26.55
N VAL A 19 -29.54 10.00 -27.78
CA VAL A 19 -28.35 9.19 -28.12
C VAL A 19 -27.12 9.67 -27.35
N ARG A 20 -26.92 11.00 -27.23
CA ARG A 20 -25.82 11.58 -26.45
C ARG A 20 -25.95 11.30 -24.95
N VAL A 21 -27.14 11.44 -24.37
CA VAL A 21 -27.38 11.14 -22.95
C VAL A 21 -27.16 9.66 -22.66
N LEU A 22 -27.67 8.77 -23.51
CA LEU A 22 -27.43 7.33 -23.36
C LEU A 22 -25.96 6.97 -23.53
N ALA A 23 -25.24 7.61 -24.45
CA ALA A 23 -23.80 7.42 -24.62
C ALA A 23 -23.00 7.90 -23.40
N VAL A 24 -23.34 9.06 -22.81
CA VAL A 24 -22.69 9.57 -21.59
C VAL A 24 -22.98 8.68 -20.39
N LEU A 25 -24.22 8.20 -20.23
CA LEU A 25 -24.58 7.26 -19.16
C LEU A 25 -23.88 5.90 -19.34
N ALA A 26 -23.76 5.40 -20.57
CA ALA A 26 -23.01 4.17 -20.86
C ALA A 26 -21.51 4.35 -20.56
N LEU A 27 -20.94 5.52 -20.87
CA LEU A 27 -19.54 5.85 -20.55
C LEU A 27 -19.32 5.96 -19.04
N ALA A 28 -20.26 6.55 -18.31
CA ALA A 28 -20.23 6.63 -16.85
C ALA A 28 -20.41 5.25 -16.18
N ALA A 29 -21.14 4.33 -16.80
CA ALA A 29 -21.26 2.94 -16.34
C ALA A 29 -20.00 2.09 -16.65
N LEU A 30 -19.18 2.51 -17.60
CA LEU A 30 -17.87 1.92 -17.93
C LEU A 30 -16.72 2.53 -17.11
N TYR A 31 -16.96 3.63 -16.40
CA TYR A 31 -16.02 4.08 -15.38
C TYR A 31 -15.97 3.00 -14.30
N PRO A 32 -14.81 2.40 -14.02
CA PRO A 32 -14.70 1.55 -12.84
C PRO A 32 -15.09 2.43 -11.66
N ALA A 33 -16.16 2.04 -10.96
CA ALA A 33 -16.32 2.49 -9.59
C ALA A 33 -15.07 1.97 -8.87
N SER A 34 -14.09 2.85 -8.65
CA SER A 34 -12.99 2.60 -7.72
C SER A 34 -13.59 2.56 -6.32
N GLY A 35 -14.30 1.46 -6.06
CA GLY A 35 -14.97 1.12 -4.83
C GLY A 35 -14.40 -0.18 -4.32
N ALA A 36 -13.12 -0.14 -3.96
CA ALA A 36 -12.50 -1.10 -3.07
C ALA A 36 -11.68 -0.32 -2.04
N ILE A 37 -12.37 0.40 -1.15
CA ILE A 37 -11.79 0.66 0.15
C ILE A 37 -11.73 -0.70 0.84
N GLY A 38 -10.53 -1.22 0.99
CA GLY A 38 -10.29 -2.28 1.97
C GLY A 38 -9.59 -3.51 1.45
N ASN A 39 -8.46 -3.37 0.75
CA ASN A 39 -7.29 -4.25 0.87
C ASN A 39 -6.15 -3.72 -0.02
N GLY A 40 -5.42 -2.70 0.46
CA GLY A 40 -4.25 -2.19 -0.27
C GLY A 40 -3.14 -3.25 -0.39
N THR A 41 -2.34 -3.16 -1.44
CA THR A 41 -1.15 -4.00 -1.62
C THR A 41 -0.01 -3.46 -0.78
N PHE A 42 0.67 -4.32 -0.02
CA PHE A 42 1.91 -4.00 0.65
C PHE A 42 3.06 -4.17 -0.34
N GLU A 43 3.62 -3.07 -0.81
CA GLU A 43 4.61 -3.08 -1.89
C GLU A 43 6.02 -3.48 -1.43
N GLY A 44 6.35 -3.28 -0.14
CA GLY A 44 7.65 -3.56 0.45
C GLY A 44 8.56 -2.33 0.56
N VAL A 45 9.53 -2.36 1.49
CA VAL A 45 10.34 -1.19 1.88
C VAL A 45 11.15 -0.62 0.71
N ALA A 46 11.54 -1.48 -0.24
CA ALA A 46 12.30 -1.07 -1.42
C ALA A 46 11.61 0.02 -2.26
N THR A 47 10.27 0.11 -2.24
CA THR A 47 9.54 1.15 -2.98
C THR A 47 9.64 2.53 -2.33
N CYS A 48 9.91 2.58 -1.03
CA CYS A 48 10.16 3.82 -0.29
C CYS A 48 11.62 4.28 -0.40
N ALA A 49 12.54 3.37 -0.73
CA ALA A 49 13.98 3.54 -0.53
C ALA A 49 14.77 4.20 -1.65
N GLY A 50 14.09 4.73 -2.68
CA GLY A 50 14.75 5.52 -3.73
C GLY A 50 15.41 6.79 -3.16
N SER A 51 16.52 7.22 -3.76
CA SER A 51 17.24 8.45 -3.39
C SER A 51 16.43 9.73 -3.61
N THR A 52 15.37 9.68 -4.43
CA THR A 52 14.40 10.78 -4.60
C THR A 52 13.20 10.66 -3.67
N CYS A 53 13.09 9.57 -2.92
CA CYS A 53 11.99 9.25 -2.00
C CYS A 53 12.50 9.40 -0.55
N HIS A 54 12.51 8.32 0.23
CA HIS A 54 12.94 8.30 1.64
C HIS A 54 14.35 7.72 1.84
N GLY A 55 15.12 7.59 0.75
CA GLY A 55 16.48 7.05 0.73
C GLY A 55 17.57 8.08 0.40
N ARG A 56 17.35 9.37 0.68
CA ARG A 56 18.40 10.39 0.49
C ARG A 56 19.59 10.09 1.40
N ALA A 57 20.78 10.46 0.92
CA ALA A 57 22.00 10.41 1.71
C ALA A 57 22.00 11.44 2.85
N GLU A 58 21.40 12.61 2.60
CA GLU A 58 21.25 13.69 3.58
C GLU A 58 19.80 14.18 3.58
N GLY A 59 19.18 14.17 4.76
CA GLY A 59 17.83 14.65 4.93
C GLY A 59 17.71 16.17 4.77
N ASN A 60 16.61 16.62 4.14
CA ASN A 60 16.42 18.01 3.73
C ASN A 60 15.10 18.64 4.23
N GLY A 61 14.18 17.86 4.80
CA GLY A 61 12.88 18.34 5.28
C GLY A 61 12.79 18.44 6.79
N ALA A 62 11.96 19.38 7.26
CA ALA A 62 11.79 19.67 8.68
C ALA A 62 10.94 18.61 9.43
N VAL A 63 9.97 18.00 8.74
CA VAL A 63 9.06 16.98 9.30
C VAL A 63 9.34 15.62 8.70
N VAL A 64 9.31 15.54 7.36
CA VAL A 64 9.72 14.37 6.59
C VAL A 64 11.11 14.66 6.05
N ARG A 65 12.12 13.95 6.54
CA ARG A 65 13.53 14.23 6.25
C ARG A 65 13.95 13.71 4.89
N GLN A 66 13.25 12.70 4.35
CA GLN A 66 13.57 12.00 3.11
C GLN A 66 14.82 11.09 3.20
N ASP A 67 15.34 10.84 4.40
CA ASP A 67 16.47 9.93 4.69
C ASP A 67 16.10 8.83 5.70
N GLU A 68 14.79 8.58 5.90
CA GLU A 68 14.27 7.68 6.92
C GLU A 68 14.79 6.24 6.78
N ILE A 69 15.10 5.81 5.55
CA ILE A 69 15.64 4.47 5.28
C ILE A 69 16.97 4.25 5.97
N ALA A 70 17.88 5.23 6.00
CA ALA A 70 19.16 5.05 6.68
C ALA A 70 18.97 4.82 8.19
N THR A 71 18.03 5.55 8.79
CA THR A 71 17.70 5.42 10.22
C THR A 71 17.01 4.10 10.54
N TRP A 72 16.12 3.62 9.66
CA TRP A 72 15.46 2.33 9.79
C TRP A 72 16.43 1.16 9.55
N GLN A 73 17.35 1.27 8.59
CA GLN A 73 18.30 0.22 8.25
C GLN A 73 19.40 0.04 9.30
N GLU A 74 19.72 1.04 10.11
CA GLU A 74 20.80 0.99 11.11
C GLU A 74 20.49 0.00 12.25
N PRO A 75 20.94 -1.26 12.16
CA PRO A 75 20.42 -2.33 12.99
C PRO A 75 21.00 -2.31 14.40
N SER A 76 21.99 -1.47 14.70
CA SER A 76 22.50 -1.29 16.07
C SER A 76 21.72 -0.25 16.88
N SER A 77 20.94 0.59 16.21
CA SER A 77 20.19 1.67 16.84
C SER A 77 18.84 1.21 17.42
N PRO A 78 18.23 1.99 18.33
CA PRO A 78 16.83 1.79 18.73
C PRO A 78 15.85 1.89 17.55
N SER A 79 16.10 2.80 16.60
CA SER A 79 15.23 2.99 15.43
C SER A 79 15.30 1.83 14.44
N GLY A 80 16.44 1.17 14.31
CA GLY A 80 16.59 -0.05 13.51
C GLY A 80 16.16 -1.33 14.21
N ALA A 81 15.51 -1.25 15.38
CA ALA A 81 14.91 -2.43 16.01
C ALA A 81 13.88 -3.10 15.09
N HIS A 82 13.17 -2.28 14.33
CA HIS A 82 12.17 -2.69 13.38
C HIS A 82 12.77 -3.45 12.18
N SER A 83 13.86 -2.98 11.58
CA SER A 83 14.49 -3.68 10.44
C SER A 83 15.08 -5.03 10.83
N ARG A 84 15.65 -5.16 12.04
CA ARG A 84 16.18 -6.45 12.52
C ARG A 84 15.14 -7.39 13.14
N ALA A 85 13.88 -6.96 13.25
CA ALA A 85 12.85 -7.69 14.00
C ALA A 85 12.62 -9.12 13.47
N TYR A 86 12.66 -9.33 12.16
CA TYR A 86 12.54 -10.67 11.58
C TYR A 86 13.76 -11.54 11.89
N ALA A 87 14.96 -10.95 11.84
CA ALA A 87 16.21 -11.68 12.06
C ALA A 87 16.30 -12.25 13.50
N VAL A 88 15.76 -11.54 14.51
CA VAL A 88 15.81 -12.02 15.89
C VAL A 88 14.98 -13.29 16.12
N LEU A 89 13.97 -13.56 15.27
CA LEU A 89 13.21 -14.82 15.31
C LEU A 89 14.08 -16.03 14.95
N GLY A 90 15.05 -15.84 14.06
CA GLY A 90 16.02 -16.88 13.68
C GLY A 90 17.04 -17.18 14.78
N GLY A 91 17.19 -16.29 15.78
CA GLY A 91 18.11 -16.47 16.89
C GLY A 91 17.68 -17.56 17.87
N ARG A 92 18.64 -18.05 18.67
CA ARG A 92 18.43 -19.10 19.67
C ARG A 92 17.19 -18.87 20.54
N ARG A 93 17.00 -17.64 21.05
CA ARG A 93 15.88 -17.28 21.92
C ARG A 93 14.53 -17.36 21.19
N GLY A 94 14.45 -16.85 19.96
CA GLY A 94 13.21 -16.88 19.17
C GLY A 94 12.76 -18.32 18.90
N GLN A 95 13.70 -19.17 18.47
CA GLN A 95 13.43 -20.59 18.21
C GLN A 95 13.07 -21.37 19.49
N GLN A 96 13.71 -21.06 20.62
CA GLN A 96 13.35 -21.65 21.91
C GLN A 96 11.90 -21.32 22.29
N ILE A 97 11.49 -20.05 22.19
CA ILE A 97 10.12 -19.63 22.49
C ILE A 97 9.12 -20.33 21.57
N ALA A 98 9.38 -20.34 20.26
CA ALA A 98 8.48 -20.99 19.30
C ALA A 98 8.37 -22.51 19.54
N THR A 99 9.47 -23.17 19.93
CA THR A 99 9.46 -24.59 20.33
C THR A 99 8.63 -24.81 21.59
N SER A 100 8.82 -24.00 22.63
CA SER A 100 8.05 -24.09 23.87
C SER A 100 6.55 -23.85 23.66
N LEU A 101 6.17 -23.02 22.69
CA LEU A 101 4.78 -22.75 22.32
C LEU A 101 4.21 -23.77 21.32
N GLY A 102 5.01 -24.72 20.82
CA GLY A 102 4.57 -25.69 19.80
C GLY A 102 4.30 -25.09 18.42
N LEU A 103 4.94 -23.96 18.08
CA LEU A 103 4.71 -23.20 16.84
C LEU A 103 5.68 -23.56 15.70
N GLY A 104 6.65 -24.44 15.96
CA GLY A 104 7.68 -24.80 14.98
C GLY A 104 8.70 -23.67 14.77
N ASN A 105 9.05 -23.38 13.52
CA ASN A 105 10.02 -22.34 13.20
C ASN A 105 9.42 -20.94 13.45
N ALA A 106 10.05 -20.17 14.33
CA ALA A 106 9.63 -18.81 14.68
C ALA A 106 9.51 -17.88 13.46
N GLN A 107 10.37 -18.03 12.45
CA GLN A 107 10.37 -17.20 11.23
C GLN A 107 9.22 -17.51 10.25
N SER A 108 8.49 -18.60 10.46
CA SER A 108 7.29 -18.94 9.67
C SER A 108 6.00 -18.86 10.47
N ALA A 109 6.07 -18.77 11.80
CA ALA A 109 4.91 -18.77 12.66
C ALA A 109 4.14 -17.44 12.58
N PRO A 110 2.86 -17.43 12.15
CA PRO A 110 2.05 -16.20 12.08
C PRO A 110 2.01 -15.41 13.39
N ALA A 111 1.97 -16.09 14.53
CA ALA A 111 1.97 -15.48 15.86
C ALA A 111 3.23 -14.66 16.15
N CYS A 112 4.37 -15.04 15.54
CA CYS A 112 5.62 -14.29 15.65
C CYS A 112 5.68 -13.18 14.59
N LEU A 113 5.33 -13.52 13.35
CA LEU A 113 5.40 -12.60 12.21
C LEU A 113 4.48 -11.38 12.37
N GLY A 114 3.34 -11.52 13.04
CA GLY A 114 2.41 -10.41 13.30
C GLY A 114 3.04 -9.20 14.00
N CYS A 115 4.13 -9.39 14.74
CA CYS A 115 4.86 -8.31 15.41
C CYS A 115 6.29 -8.11 14.89
N HIS A 116 6.89 -9.14 14.28
CA HIS A 116 8.29 -9.13 13.86
C HIS A 116 8.48 -8.90 12.36
N SER A 117 7.40 -8.61 11.63
CA SER A 117 7.43 -8.32 10.21
C SER A 117 6.25 -7.42 9.84
N THR A 118 6.33 -6.73 8.70
CA THR A 118 5.11 -6.29 8.01
C THR A 118 4.36 -7.56 7.60
N TYR A 119 3.32 -7.94 8.36
CA TYR A 119 2.62 -9.20 8.15
C TYR A 119 1.32 -8.99 7.36
N ALA A 120 1.40 -9.26 6.05
CA ALA A 120 0.26 -9.18 5.14
C ALA A 120 -0.11 -10.57 4.59
N PRO A 121 -1.39 -10.85 4.25
CA PRO A 121 -1.79 -12.02 3.47
C PRO A 121 -1.04 -12.11 2.15
N SER A 122 -0.74 -13.32 1.65
CA SER A 122 0.02 -13.49 0.40
C SER A 122 -0.61 -12.78 -0.80
N ALA A 123 -1.94 -12.74 -0.88
CA ALA A 123 -2.68 -12.05 -1.94
C ALA A 123 -2.52 -10.52 -1.94
N GLN A 124 -2.02 -9.94 -0.85
CA GLN A 124 -1.80 -8.50 -0.69
C GLN A 124 -0.32 -8.11 -0.76
N ARG A 125 0.58 -9.06 -1.05
CA ARG A 125 2.02 -8.78 -1.11
C ARG A 125 2.41 -8.39 -2.53
N GLY A 126 2.95 -7.19 -2.67
CA GLY A 126 3.50 -6.68 -3.92
C GLY A 126 4.81 -7.37 -4.31
N ALA A 127 5.30 -7.08 -5.50
CA ALA A 127 6.46 -7.77 -6.08
C ALA A 127 7.78 -7.53 -5.32
N LYS A 128 7.88 -6.45 -4.54
CA LYS A 128 9.07 -6.11 -3.75
C LYS A 128 8.89 -6.39 -2.25
N PHE A 129 7.74 -6.95 -1.86
CA PHE A 129 7.47 -7.29 -0.48
C PHE A 129 8.34 -8.45 -0.02
N THR A 130 8.94 -8.32 1.16
CA THR A 130 9.57 -9.44 1.85
C THR A 130 9.30 -9.39 3.35
N LEU A 131 9.08 -10.55 3.95
CA LEU A 131 8.97 -10.66 5.41
C LEU A 131 10.29 -10.32 6.11
N THR A 132 11.41 -10.49 5.40
CA THR A 132 12.75 -10.31 5.95
C THR A 132 13.13 -8.86 6.20
N ASP A 133 12.35 -7.91 5.68
CA ASP A 133 12.51 -6.48 6.00
C ASP A 133 12.23 -6.23 7.50
N GLY A 134 11.61 -7.17 8.21
CA GLY A 134 11.15 -6.92 9.58
C GLY A 134 9.94 -5.99 9.56
N VAL A 135 9.80 -5.18 10.60
CA VAL A 135 8.71 -4.19 10.69
C VAL A 135 9.05 -3.04 9.72
N GLY A 136 8.48 -3.09 8.52
CA GLY A 136 8.74 -2.12 7.45
C GLY A 136 7.87 -0.86 7.57
N CYS A 137 8.05 0.06 6.63
CA CYS A 137 7.32 1.34 6.56
C CYS A 137 5.80 1.13 6.62
N GLU A 138 5.32 0.17 5.84
CA GLU A 138 3.89 -0.13 5.69
C GLU A 138 3.24 -0.77 6.93
N SER A 139 4.03 -1.26 7.89
CA SER A 139 3.50 -1.70 9.20
C SER A 139 2.88 -0.55 9.99
N CYS A 140 3.41 0.67 9.82
CA CYS A 140 2.90 1.87 10.49
C CYS A 140 2.12 2.76 9.51
N HIS A 141 2.64 2.94 8.29
CA HIS A 141 2.07 3.86 7.32
C HIS A 141 0.91 3.26 6.50
N GLY A 142 0.63 1.96 6.65
CA GLY A 142 -0.43 1.27 5.90
C GLY A 142 0.06 0.69 4.57
N ALA A 143 -0.80 -0.02 3.86
CA ALA A 143 -0.48 -0.58 2.56
C ALA A 143 -0.34 0.52 1.51
N SER A 144 0.80 0.61 0.84
CA SER A 144 1.10 1.70 -0.10
C SER A 144 0.52 1.52 -1.49
N GLY A 145 0.26 0.28 -1.90
CA GLY A 145 -0.36 -0.04 -3.18
C GLY A 145 -1.86 0.28 -3.23
N GLY A 146 -2.41 0.33 -4.45
CA GLY A 146 -3.76 0.79 -4.74
C GLY A 146 -3.77 2.25 -5.21
N SER A 147 -3.50 3.19 -4.31
CA SER A 147 -3.47 4.63 -4.62
C SER A 147 -2.43 5.44 -3.87
N TRP A 148 -2.16 5.12 -2.59
CA TRP A 148 -1.33 5.96 -1.74
C TRP A 148 0.07 6.24 -2.33
N LEU A 149 0.83 5.21 -2.73
CA LEU A 149 2.18 5.40 -3.27
C LEU A 149 2.17 6.28 -4.53
N ALA A 150 1.21 6.08 -5.43
CA ALA A 150 1.10 6.85 -6.67
C ALA A 150 0.74 8.33 -6.40
N GLU A 151 -0.23 8.56 -5.51
CA GLU A 151 -0.62 9.90 -5.08
C GLU A 151 0.49 10.61 -4.29
N HIS A 152 1.34 9.85 -3.60
CA HIS A 152 2.38 10.37 -2.72
C HIS A 152 3.47 11.18 -3.44
N TYR A 153 3.76 10.84 -4.70
CA TYR A 153 4.70 11.60 -5.53
C TYR A 153 4.01 12.38 -6.67
N ALA A 154 2.68 12.32 -6.77
CA ALA A 154 1.91 13.17 -7.68
C ALA A 154 1.95 14.64 -7.20
N LEU A 155 1.74 15.62 -8.09
CA LEU A 155 1.69 17.03 -7.70
C LEU A 155 0.26 17.59 -7.88
N PRO A 156 -0.33 18.23 -6.85
CA PRO A 156 0.19 18.40 -5.49
C PRO A 156 -0.13 17.21 -4.55
N ALA A 157 0.87 16.49 -4.08
CA ALA A 157 0.75 15.57 -2.95
C ALA A 157 0.67 16.38 -1.64
N THR A 158 -0.35 16.09 -0.83
CA THR A 158 -0.53 16.68 0.50
C THR A 158 -0.73 15.57 1.53
N HIS A 159 -0.55 15.88 2.81
CA HIS A 159 -0.85 14.91 3.87
C HIS A 159 -2.30 14.42 3.80
N ALA A 160 -3.25 15.33 3.57
CA ALA A 160 -4.67 15.01 3.46
C ALA A 160 -4.98 14.12 2.24
N SER A 161 -4.37 14.39 1.08
CA SER A 161 -4.57 13.54 -0.11
C SER A 161 -3.96 12.15 0.09
N ASN A 162 -2.81 12.05 0.75
CA ASN A 162 -2.20 10.76 1.08
C ASN A 162 -3.08 9.94 2.02
N ILE A 163 -3.65 10.57 3.06
CA ILE A 163 -4.60 9.90 3.96
C ILE A 163 -5.83 9.42 3.18
N ALA A 164 -6.40 10.28 2.33
CA ALA A 164 -7.53 9.90 1.49
C ALA A 164 -7.19 8.75 0.53
N ALA A 165 -5.93 8.62 0.13
CA ALA A 165 -5.42 7.58 -0.75
C ALA A 165 -4.97 6.30 -0.03
N GLY A 166 -4.96 6.26 1.31
CA GLY A 166 -4.67 5.05 2.09
C GLY A 166 -3.54 5.16 3.14
N LEU A 167 -2.87 6.31 3.26
CA LEU A 167 -1.87 6.54 4.33
C LEU A 167 -2.53 6.48 5.71
N THR A 168 -1.94 5.72 6.63
CA THR A 168 -2.31 5.74 8.05
C THR A 168 -1.94 7.10 8.67
N PRO A 169 -2.90 7.85 9.27
CA PRO A 169 -2.66 9.18 9.84
C PRO A 169 -1.97 9.10 11.22
N LEU A 170 -0.66 8.82 11.23
CA LEU A 170 0.15 8.68 12.46
C LEU A 170 0.34 9.99 13.26
N ASP A 171 -0.06 11.12 12.69
CA ASP A 171 -0.18 12.39 13.40
C ASP A 171 -1.34 12.38 14.42
N ASN A 172 -2.35 11.52 14.21
CA ASN A 172 -3.42 11.28 15.18
C ASN A 172 -2.94 10.31 16.28
N PRO A 173 -2.84 10.74 17.55
CA PRO A 173 -2.37 9.89 18.63
C PRO A 173 -3.22 8.64 18.85
N LYS A 174 -4.52 8.67 18.55
CA LYS A 174 -5.41 7.51 18.68
C LYS A 174 -5.14 6.44 17.63
N VAL A 175 -4.61 6.83 16.47
CA VAL A 175 -4.26 5.91 15.38
C VAL A 175 -2.84 5.37 15.58
N ARG A 176 -1.96 6.17 16.19
CA ARG A 176 -0.57 5.78 16.48
C ARG A 176 -0.43 4.87 17.72
N ALA A 177 -1.35 4.98 18.69
CA ALA A 177 -1.28 4.30 20.00
C ALA A 177 -1.61 2.81 19.95
#